data_AF-A0A7D9M174-F1
#
_entry.id   AF-A0A7D9M174-F1
#
_cell.length_a   1.000
_cell.length_b   1.000
_cell.length_c   1.000
_cell.angle_alpha   90.00
_cell.angle_beta   90.00
_cell.angle_gamma   90.00
#
_symmetry.space_group_name_H-M   'P 1'
#
loop_
_entity.id
_entity.type
_entity.pdbx_description
1 polymer ?
#
loop_
_entity_poly.entity_id
_entity_poly.type
_entity_poly.pdbx_seq_one_letter_code
_entity_poly.pdbx_strand_id
1 'polypeptide(L)'
;MATLWNRCSFKPFYLSRSIKSLSRYSSTANYCVNLVRQHDFENYLCCLLVNKESRHSIFAVRAFNVEIAKICDSTTVETIGKMKIQFWKDTIDSIYTKGICPDHPVAKELQK
;
A
#
# COMPACT_ATOMS: atom_id res chain seq x y z
N MET A 1 27.66 6.05 -9.92
CA MET A 1 27.57 5.98 -8.45
C MET A 1 26.54 7.01 -7.98
N ALA A 2 25.29 6.53 -7.81
CA ALA A 2 24.21 7.06 -6.96
C ALA A 2 24.02 8.58 -6.76
N THR A 3 23.32 9.26 -7.67
CA THR A 3 22.60 10.54 -7.36
C THR A 3 21.29 10.72 -8.14
N LEU A 4 20.60 9.63 -8.50
CA LEU A 4 19.33 9.69 -9.26
C LEU A 4 18.11 9.29 -8.41
N TRP A 5 18.04 9.74 -7.16
CA TRP A 5 16.86 9.59 -6.30
C TRP A 5 16.47 10.90 -5.63
N ASN A 6 16.61 12.03 -6.35
CA ASN A 6 16.37 13.37 -5.81
C ASN A 6 15.20 14.13 -6.46
N ARG A 7 14.30 13.46 -7.19
CA ARG A 7 13.07 14.09 -7.67
C ARG A 7 11.90 13.10 -7.67
N CYS A 8 11.44 12.70 -6.48
CA CYS A 8 10.01 12.41 -6.31
C CYS A 8 9.27 13.75 -6.36
N SER A 9 9.04 14.25 -7.57
CA SER A 9 8.17 15.40 -7.84
C SER A 9 6.96 14.92 -8.62
N PHE A 10 6.31 13.85 -8.16
CA PHE A 10 5.00 13.49 -8.68
C PHE A 10 3.98 14.39 -7.96
N LYS A 11 3.66 15.55 -8.55
CA LYS A 11 2.58 16.40 -8.04
C LYS A 11 1.25 15.70 -8.32
N PRO A 12 0.46 15.33 -7.30
CA PRO A 12 -0.85 14.74 -7.55
C PRO A 12 -1.81 15.81 -8.08
N PHE A 13 -2.54 15.49 -9.13
CA PHE A 13 -3.77 16.20 -9.47
C PHE A 13 -4.82 15.85 -8.41
N TYR A 14 -5.00 16.73 -7.42
CA TYR A 14 -5.98 16.55 -6.36
C TYR A 14 -7.40 16.82 -6.89
N LEU A 15 -8.09 15.78 -7.35
CA LEU A 15 -9.55 15.78 -7.31
C LEU A 15 -9.96 15.55 -5.85
N SER A 16 -10.19 16.65 -5.14
CA SER A 16 -10.85 16.66 -3.83
C SER A 16 -12.22 16.03 -3.96
N ARG A 17 -12.32 14.74 -3.66
CA ARG A 17 -13.59 14.06 -3.42
C ARG A 17 -13.71 13.82 -1.93
N SER A 18 -14.52 14.65 -1.29
CA SER A 18 -14.92 14.53 0.12
C SER A 18 -15.21 13.07 0.48
N ILE A 19 -14.37 12.48 1.33
CA ILE A 19 -14.56 11.12 1.85
C ILE A 19 -15.67 11.18 2.91
N LYS A 20 -16.88 10.72 2.55
CA LYS A 20 -17.88 10.33 3.54
C LYS A 20 -17.39 9.07 4.27
N SER A 21 -17.67 9.01 5.57
CA SER A 21 -17.14 8.10 6.60
C SER A 21 -16.60 6.74 6.12
N LEU A 22 -15.40 6.40 6.62
CA LEU A 22 -14.86 5.05 6.68
C LEU A 22 -15.77 4.17 7.54
N SER A 23 -16.88 3.70 6.98
CA SER A 23 -17.57 2.53 7.53
C SER A 23 -16.55 1.40 7.58
N ARG A 24 -16.35 0.78 8.76
CA ARG A 24 -15.47 -0.37 9.00
C ARG A 24 -15.40 -1.26 7.75
N TYR A 25 -14.23 -1.37 7.13
CA TYR A 25 -14.03 -2.29 6.01
C TYR A 25 -14.46 -3.69 6.43
N SER A 26 -15.50 -4.22 5.79
CA SER A 26 -16.02 -5.56 6.09
C SER A 26 -14.99 -6.67 5.82
N SER A 27 -13.97 -6.41 4.99
CA SER A 27 -12.88 -7.35 4.72
C SER A 27 -11.56 -6.63 4.46
N THR A 28 -10.45 -7.31 4.76
CA THR A 28 -9.08 -6.85 4.48
C THR A 28 -8.83 -6.66 2.97
N ALA A 29 -9.45 -7.47 2.11
CA ALA A 29 -9.41 -7.30 0.66
C ALA A 29 -10.06 -5.99 0.19
N ASN A 30 -11.23 -5.63 0.75
CA ASN A 30 -11.88 -4.37 0.42
C ASN A 30 -11.04 -3.17 0.86
N TYR A 31 -10.31 -3.28 1.98
CA TYR A 31 -9.36 -2.25 2.41
C TYR A 31 -8.30 -2.02 1.34
N CYS A 32 -7.65 -3.08 0.85
CA CYS A 32 -6.65 -2.99 -0.22
C CYS A 32 -7.23 -2.37 -1.50
N VAL A 33 -8.41 -2.82 -1.94
CA VAL A 33 -9.07 -2.27 -3.14
C VAL A 33 -9.31 -0.78 -3.03
N ASN A 34 -9.83 -0.31 -1.90
CA ASN A 34 -10.11 1.12 -1.75
C ASN A 34 -8.86 1.95 -1.51
N LEU A 35 -7.84 1.40 -0.84
CA LEU A 35 -6.56 2.07 -0.70
C LEU A 35 -5.93 2.36 -2.08
N VAL A 36 -5.94 1.37 -2.97
CA VAL A 36 -5.46 1.52 -4.35
C VAL A 36 -6.38 2.46 -5.14
N ARG A 37 -7.71 2.35 -5.00
CA ARG A 37 -8.64 3.29 -5.65
C ARG A 37 -8.37 4.75 -5.29
N GLN A 38 -7.99 5.04 -4.05
CA GLN A 38 -7.77 6.40 -3.56
C GLN A 38 -6.40 6.97 -3.94
N HIS A 39 -5.36 6.14 -3.98
CA HIS A 39 -3.97 6.59 -4.10
C HIS A 39 -3.26 6.13 -5.38
N ASP A 40 -3.83 5.19 -6.13
CA ASP A 40 -3.27 4.63 -7.36
C ASP A 40 -4.41 4.24 -8.33
N PHE A 41 -5.17 5.26 -8.77
CA PHE A 41 -6.41 5.08 -9.53
C PHE A 41 -6.20 4.42 -10.90
N GLU A 42 -5.09 4.74 -11.58
CA GLU A 42 -4.77 4.13 -12.88
C GLU A 42 -4.56 2.63 -12.74
N ASN A 43 -3.78 2.19 -11.75
CA ASN A 43 -3.61 0.76 -11.50
C ASN A 43 -4.89 0.12 -10.95
N TYR A 44 -5.71 0.84 -10.18
CA TYR A 44 -7.03 0.35 -9.77
C TYR A 44 -7.85 -0.07 -11.00
N LEU A 45 -7.93 0.78 -12.02
CA LEU A 45 -8.63 0.48 -13.27
C LEU A 45 -8.03 -0.73 -13.99
N CYS A 46 -6.70 -0.79 -14.12
CA CYS A 46 -6.01 -1.93 -14.74
C CYS A 46 -6.29 -3.25 -14.01
N CYS A 47 -6.33 -3.23 -12.66
CA CYS A 47 -6.62 -4.41 -11.86
C CYS A 47 -8.05 -4.96 -12.08
N LEU A 48 -9.01 -4.13 -12.49
CA LEU A 48 -10.37 -4.58 -12.80
C LEU A 48 -10.43 -5.49 -14.04
N LEU A 49 -9.44 -5.37 -14.94
CA LEU A 49 -9.34 -6.15 -16.17
C LEU A 49 -8.72 -7.53 -15.96
N VAL A 50 -8.12 -7.78 -14.80
CA VAL A 50 -7.50 -9.08 -14.49
C VAL A 50 -8.57 -10.10 -14.08
N ASN A 51 -8.26 -11.39 -14.23
CA ASN A 51 -9.12 -12.48 -13.78
C ASN A 51 -9.50 -12.31 -12.29
N LYS A 52 -10.66 -12.87 -11.89
CA LYS A 52 -11.18 -12.67 -10.52
C LYS A 52 -10.33 -13.36 -9.46
N GLU A 53 -9.71 -14.49 -9.80
CA GLU A 53 -8.93 -15.32 -8.87
C GLU A 53 -7.65 -14.62 -8.38
N SER A 54 -6.90 -13.95 -9.26
CA SER A 54 -5.65 -13.27 -8.90
C SER A 54 -5.85 -11.80 -8.50
N ARG A 55 -7.06 -11.27 -8.66
CA ARG A 55 -7.37 -9.85 -8.43
C ARG A 55 -7.06 -9.41 -7.01
N HIS A 56 -7.39 -10.23 -6.02
CA HIS A 56 -7.14 -9.91 -4.61
C HIS A 56 -5.65 -9.82 -4.32
N SER A 57 -4.86 -10.79 -4.77
CA SER A 57 -3.40 -10.79 -4.60
C SER A 57 -2.75 -9.58 -5.29
N ILE A 58 -3.23 -9.21 -6.49
CA ILE A 58 -2.73 -8.01 -7.19
C ILE A 58 -3.08 -6.74 -6.39
N PHE A 59 -4.31 -6.61 -5.88
CA PHE A 59 -4.67 -5.49 -5.02
C PHE A 59 -3.87 -5.45 -3.73
N ALA A 60 -3.51 -6.60 -3.15
CA ALA A 60 -2.65 -6.66 -1.96
C ALA A 60 -1.26 -6.07 -2.25
N VAL A 61 -0.62 -6.50 -3.35
CA VAL A 61 0.69 -5.97 -3.78
C VAL A 61 0.61 -4.48 -4.11
N ARG A 62 -0.44 -4.04 -4.80
CA ARG A 62 -0.63 -2.61 -5.12
C ARG A 62 -0.88 -1.78 -3.86
N ALA A 63 -1.66 -2.30 -2.91
CA ALA A 63 -1.90 -1.64 -1.63
C ALA A 63 -0.61 -1.52 -0.81
N PHE A 64 0.23 -2.55 -0.83
CA PHE A 64 1.57 -2.50 -0.22
C PHE A 64 2.44 -1.40 -0.84
N ASN A 65 2.47 -1.31 -2.17
CA ASN A 65 3.20 -0.24 -2.86
C ASN A 65 2.70 1.16 -2.45
N VAL A 66 1.38 1.34 -2.27
CA VAL A 66 0.81 2.59 -1.77
C VAL A 66 1.29 2.90 -0.35
N GLU A 67 1.28 1.93 0.57
CA GLU A 67 1.77 2.17 1.94
C GLU A 67 3.25 2.54 1.97
N ILE A 68 4.09 1.93 1.13
CA ILE A 68 5.51 2.29 1.02
C ILE A 68 5.66 3.71 0.46
N ALA A 69 4.98 4.05 -0.63
CA ALA A 69 5.06 5.38 -1.24
C ALA A 69 4.64 6.49 -0.26
N LYS A 70 3.59 6.25 0.54
CA LYS A 70 3.11 7.20 1.56
C LYS A 70 4.13 7.48 2.67
N ILE A 71 5.11 6.60 2.91
CA ILE A 71 6.12 6.85 3.94
C ILE A 71 6.95 8.09 3.59
N CYS A 72 7.33 8.22 2.33
CA CYS A 72 8.10 9.36 1.82
C CYS A 72 7.33 10.68 1.96
N ASP A 73 6.02 10.67 1.68
CA ASP A 73 5.20 11.89 1.72
C ASP A 73 4.78 12.26 3.15
N SER A 74 4.63 11.28 4.05
CA SER A 74 4.09 11.49 5.39
C SER A 74 5.14 11.78 6.46
N THR A 75 6.43 11.70 6.14
CA THR A 75 7.47 11.71 7.17
C THR A 75 8.60 12.68 6.84
N THR A 76 8.70 13.76 7.61
CA THR A 76 9.80 14.74 7.50
C THR A 76 11.07 14.28 8.24
N VAL A 77 10.92 13.47 9.29
CA VAL A 77 12.03 13.00 10.14
C VAL A 77 12.56 11.67 9.61
N GLU A 78 13.82 11.66 9.16
CA GLU A 78 14.47 10.50 8.55
C GLU A 78 14.35 9.22 9.41
N THR A 79 14.57 9.34 10.73
CA THR A 79 14.49 8.21 11.66
C THR A 79 13.12 7.53 11.65
N ILE A 80 12.03 8.31 11.63
CA ILE A 80 10.67 7.76 11.60
C ILE A 80 10.42 7.07 10.26
N GLY A 81 10.93 7.64 9.16
CA GLY A 81 10.81 7.04 7.83
C GLY A 81 11.51 5.68 7.78
N LYS A 82 12.73 5.61 8.32
CA LYS A 82 13.48 4.36 8.46
C LYS A 82 12.74 3.32 9.30
N MET A 83 12.14 3.71 10.42
CA MET A 83 11.36 2.79 11.26
C MET A 83 10.15 2.21 10.51
N LYS A 84 9.41 3.03 9.76
CA LYS A 84 8.26 2.57 8.95
C LYS A 84 8.69 1.62 7.84
N ILE A 85 9.81 1.91 7.15
CA ILE A 85 10.36 1.01 6.13
C ILE A 85 10.83 -0.31 6.76
N GLN A 86 11.49 -0.22 7.92
CA GLN A 86 11.98 -1.41 8.64
C GLN A 86 10.82 -2.31 9.06
N PHE A 87 9.73 -1.73 9.59
CA PHE A 87 8.49 -2.47 9.88
C PHE A 87 8.03 -3.31 8.68
N TRP A 88 8.00 -2.73 7.47
CA TRP A 88 7.58 -3.45 6.27
C TRP A 88 8.57 -4.55 5.85
N LYS A 89 9.87 -4.32 5.99
CA LYS A 89 10.88 -5.37 5.76
C LYS A 89 10.67 -6.54 6.72
N ASP A 90 10.57 -6.25 8.01
CA ASP A 90 10.37 -7.26 9.05
C ASP A 90 9.04 -8.01 8.86
N THR A 91 8.00 -7.31 8.40
CA THR A 91 6.70 -7.90 8.07
C THR A 91 6.81 -8.94 6.98
N ILE A 92 7.45 -8.59 5.86
CA ILE A 92 7.64 -9.50 4.72
C ILE A 92 8.51 -10.69 5.15
N ASP A 93 9.64 -10.44 5.80
CA ASP A 93 10.51 -11.50 6.29
C ASP A 93 9.78 -12.45 7.24
N SER A 94 8.96 -11.91 8.16
CA SER A 94 8.17 -12.69 9.10
C SER A 94 7.10 -13.55 8.40
N ILE A 95 6.43 -13.02 7.38
CA ILE A 95 5.45 -13.78 6.58
C ILE A 95 6.13 -14.98 5.90
N TYR A 96 7.28 -14.76 5.24
CA TYR A 96 7.96 -15.82 4.48
C TYR A 96 8.72 -16.83 5.36
N THR A 97 9.32 -16.40 6.48
CA THR A 97 10.19 -17.26 7.29
C THR A 97 9.48 -17.91 8.48
N LYS A 98 8.57 -17.18 9.12
CA LYS A 98 7.93 -17.59 10.38
C LYS A 98 6.44 -17.88 10.22
N GLY A 99 5.82 -17.46 9.11
CA GLY A 99 4.37 -17.52 8.92
C GLY A 99 3.60 -16.59 9.88
N ILE A 100 4.29 -15.65 10.55
CA ILE A 100 3.68 -14.72 11.50
C ILE A 100 3.39 -13.42 10.74
N CYS A 101 2.13 -12.98 10.79
CA CYS A 101 1.68 -11.76 10.13
C CYS A 101 1.22 -10.73 11.16
N PRO A 102 1.71 -9.48 11.10
CA PRO A 102 1.26 -8.41 11.99
C PRO A 102 -0.22 -8.06 11.74
N ASP A 103 -0.85 -7.43 12.72
CA ASP A 103 -2.24 -6.99 12.61
C ASP A 103 -2.38 -5.72 11.73
N HIS A 104 -2.13 -5.90 10.43
CA HIS A 104 -2.27 -4.86 9.41
C HIS A 104 -3.07 -5.42 8.23
N PRO A 105 -4.11 -4.73 7.73
CA PRO A 105 -5.00 -5.28 6.70
C PRO A 105 -4.27 -5.67 5.42
N VAL A 106 -3.29 -4.87 4.98
CA VAL A 106 -2.46 -5.19 3.80
C VAL A 106 -1.56 -6.39 4.07
N ALA A 107 -0.95 -6.50 5.26
CA ALA A 107 -0.09 -7.63 5.58
C ALA A 107 -0.89 -8.95 5.60
N LYS A 108 -2.12 -8.91 6.14
CA LYS A 108 -3.04 -10.06 6.13
C LYS A 108 -3.44 -10.49 4.72
N GLU A 109 -3.60 -9.55 3.78
CA GLU A 109 -3.86 -9.91 2.38
C GLU A 109 -2.61 -10.45 1.67
N LEU A 110 -1.40 -9.97 2.02
CA LEU A 110 -0.15 -10.47 1.43
C LEU A 110 0.18 -11.91 1.85
N GLN A 111 -0.30 -12.36 3.01
CA GLN A 111 -0.07 -13.72 3.50
C GLN A 111 -0.93 -14.78 2.79
N LYS A 112 -2.05 -14.39 2.20
CA LYS A 112 -3.02 -15.31 1.58
C LYS A 112 -2.52 -15.87 0.26
#